data_AF-A0A3N0VVD5-F1
#
_entry.id   AF-A0A3N0VVD5-F1
#
_cell.length_a   1.000
_cell.length_b   1.000
_cell.length_c   1.000
_cell.angle_alpha   90.00
_cell.angle_beta   90.00
_cell.angle_gamma   90.00
#
_symmetry.space_group_name_H-M   'P 1'
#
loop_
_entity.id
_entity.type
_entity.pdbx_description
1 polymer ?
#
loop_
_entity_poly.entity_id
_entity_poly.type
_entity_poly.pdbx_seq_one_letter_code
_entity_poly.pdbx_strand_id
1 'polypeptide(L)'
;MKKIIFTFLIFGISVFTSMLSAQQLTKEQRKAIQTDNIAVFKKQFAKDDYNKCFQVKTESFSPLAYSVMNDKKNIVNFLIDQKVDVNKNCGNMTPLAVAEQYQRTDLAKLLTKKGALKN
;
A
#
# COMPACT_ATOMS: atom_id res chain seq x y z
N MET A 1 2.45 -2.47 -54.55
CA MET A 1 1.15 -2.27 -53.85
C MET A 1 1.19 -3.03 -52.54
N LYS A 2 1.20 -2.30 -51.42
CA LYS A 2 1.43 -2.83 -50.06
C LYS A 2 0.16 -3.53 -49.56
N LYS A 3 0.28 -4.81 -49.18
CA LYS A 3 -0.75 -5.49 -48.37
C LYS A 3 -0.53 -5.04 -46.92
N ILE A 4 -1.41 -4.16 -46.45
CA ILE A 4 -1.43 -3.67 -45.08
C ILE A 4 -1.99 -4.81 -44.22
N ILE A 5 -1.12 -5.44 -43.44
CA ILE A 5 -1.53 -6.40 -42.41
C ILE A 5 -2.15 -5.58 -41.27
N PHE A 6 -3.41 -5.85 -41.01
CA PHE A 6 -4.24 -5.18 -40.02
C PHE A 6 -3.91 -5.72 -38.61
N THR A 7 -2.72 -5.40 -38.10
CA THR A 7 -2.32 -5.71 -36.72
C THR A 7 -2.31 -4.43 -35.89
N PHE A 8 -3.47 -3.82 -35.74
CA PHE A 8 -3.69 -2.75 -34.77
C PHE A 8 -4.87 -3.13 -33.89
N LEU A 9 -4.56 -3.71 -32.73
CA LEU A 9 -5.21 -3.49 -31.43
C LEU A 9 -4.59 -4.41 -30.35
N ILE A 10 -3.26 -4.50 -30.33
CA ILE A 10 -2.54 -4.67 -29.05
C ILE A 10 -2.38 -3.25 -28.52
N PHE A 11 -3.39 -2.78 -27.79
CA PHE A 11 -3.30 -1.57 -26.99
C PHE A 11 -2.14 -1.75 -26.00
N GLY A 12 -1.01 -1.10 -26.28
CA GLY A 12 -0.04 -0.71 -25.26
C GLY A 12 0.65 -1.82 -24.45
N ILE A 13 1.08 -2.92 -25.08
CA ILE A 13 2.19 -3.70 -24.53
C ILE A 13 3.49 -2.95 -24.86
N SER A 14 3.69 -1.76 -24.28
CA SER A 14 5.04 -1.23 -24.06
C SER A 14 5.53 -1.80 -22.75
N VAL A 15 5.88 -3.08 -22.77
CA VAL A 15 6.66 -3.71 -21.71
C VAL A 15 8.07 -3.18 -21.86
N PHE A 16 8.30 -1.95 -21.40
CA PHE A 16 9.61 -1.50 -20.95
C PHE A 16 9.78 -2.06 -19.53
N THR A 17 10.02 -3.38 -19.44
CA THR A 17 10.49 -3.99 -18.20
C THR A 17 11.96 -3.67 -18.02
N SER A 18 12.23 -2.50 -17.46
CA SER A 18 13.50 -2.22 -16.76
C SER A 18 13.38 -0.98 -15.88
N MET A 19 12.38 -0.95 -15.01
CA MET A 19 12.52 -0.15 -13.80
C MET A 19 11.78 -0.87 -12.67
N LEU A 20 12.56 -1.54 -11.82
CA LEU A 20 12.14 -1.96 -10.48
C LEU A 20 11.97 -0.69 -9.61
N SER A 21 11.26 0.33 -10.12
CA SER A 21 10.96 1.54 -9.39
C SER A 21 9.89 1.18 -8.37
N ALA A 22 10.16 1.44 -7.10
CA ALA A 22 9.14 1.34 -6.07
C ALA A 22 7.93 2.18 -6.51
N GLN A 23 6.73 1.58 -6.52
CA GLN A 23 5.54 2.26 -6.99
C GLN A 23 5.25 3.44 -6.06
N GLN A 24 5.02 4.64 -6.60
CA GLN A 24 4.56 5.77 -5.81
C GLN A 24 3.08 5.55 -5.44
N LEU A 25 2.67 5.88 -4.22
CA LEU A 25 1.25 5.99 -3.91
C LEU A 25 0.63 7.06 -4.83
N THR A 26 -0.44 6.73 -5.56
CA THR A 26 -1.15 7.74 -6.36
C THR A 26 -1.91 8.72 -5.47
N LYS A 27 -2.34 9.86 -6.03
CA LYS A 27 -3.17 10.82 -5.28
C LYS A 27 -4.50 10.18 -4.86
N GLU A 28 -5.04 9.33 -5.71
CA GLU A 28 -6.30 8.61 -5.55
C GLU A 28 -6.17 7.55 -4.45
N GLN A 29 -5.06 6.81 -4.43
CA GLN A 29 -4.76 5.84 -3.37
C GLN A 29 -4.57 6.52 -2.01
N ARG A 30 -3.83 7.65 -1.95
CA ARG A 30 -3.71 8.44 -0.71
C ARG A 30 -5.08 8.91 -0.23
N LYS A 31 -5.89 9.47 -1.13
CA LYS A 31 -7.27 9.92 -0.82
C LYS A 31 -8.12 8.75 -0.32
N ALA A 32 -8.03 7.58 -0.94
CA ALA A 32 -8.78 6.40 -0.53
C ALA A 32 -8.45 5.99 0.92
N ILE A 33 -7.17 5.98 1.30
CA ILE A 33 -6.76 5.73 2.69
C ILE A 33 -7.29 6.84 3.61
N GLN A 34 -7.20 8.10 3.21
CA GLN A 34 -7.68 9.24 4.02
C GLN A 34 -9.18 9.18 4.32
N THR A 35 -10.00 8.59 3.44
CA THR A 35 -11.44 8.46 3.68
C THR A 35 -11.81 7.44 4.76
N ASP A 36 -10.89 6.56 5.15
CA ASP A 36 -11.13 5.39 6.02
C ASP A 36 -12.32 4.50 5.57
N ASN A 37 -12.65 4.54 4.28
CA ASN A 37 -13.76 3.78 3.69
C ASN A 37 -13.24 2.57 2.92
N ILE A 38 -13.57 1.36 3.38
CA ILE A 38 -13.11 0.09 2.82
C ILE A 38 -13.51 -0.07 1.34
N ALA A 39 -14.71 0.37 0.95
CA ALA A 39 -15.16 0.27 -0.43
C ALA A 39 -14.35 1.18 -1.37
N VAL A 40 -13.99 2.38 -0.90
CA VAL A 40 -13.13 3.31 -1.66
C VAL A 40 -11.70 2.77 -1.73
N PHE A 41 -11.19 2.22 -0.63
CA PHE A 41 -9.88 1.56 -0.58
C PHE A 41 -9.79 0.41 -1.60
N LYS A 42 -10.75 -0.52 -1.60
CA LYS A 42 -10.77 -1.67 -2.51
C LYS A 42 -10.87 -1.29 -4.00
N LYS A 43 -11.40 -0.10 -4.32
CA LYS A 43 -11.41 0.42 -5.70
C LYS A 43 -10.03 0.88 -6.17
N GLN A 44 -9.13 1.22 -5.26
CA GLN A 44 -7.81 1.81 -5.57
C GLN A 44 -6.62 0.85 -5.31
N PHE A 45 -6.84 -0.25 -4.59
CA PHE A 45 -5.82 -1.24 -4.28
C PHE A 45 -6.28 -2.65 -4.67
N ALA A 46 -5.50 -3.33 -5.52
CA ALA A 46 -5.68 -4.76 -5.73
C ALA A 46 -5.20 -5.53 -4.50
N LYS A 47 -5.71 -6.74 -4.29
CA LYS A 47 -5.32 -7.54 -3.11
C LYS A 47 -3.82 -7.83 -3.07
N ASP A 48 -3.22 -8.05 -4.24
CA ASP A 48 -1.77 -8.27 -4.38
C ASP A 48 -0.93 -7.06 -3.98
N ASP A 49 -1.55 -5.89 -3.81
CA ASP A 49 -0.87 -4.65 -3.40
C ASP A 49 -0.79 -4.50 -1.88
N TYR A 50 -1.54 -5.28 -1.10
CA TYR A 50 -1.69 -5.02 0.34
C TYR A 50 -0.38 -5.18 1.14
N ASN A 51 0.57 -5.96 0.62
CA ASN A 51 1.92 -6.16 1.18
C ASN A 51 3.03 -5.46 0.38
N LYS A 52 2.69 -4.63 -0.62
CA LYS A 52 3.68 -3.87 -1.39
C LYS A 52 4.16 -2.65 -0.61
N CYS A 53 5.35 -2.19 -0.94
CA CYS A 53 5.88 -0.93 -0.44
C CYS A 53 5.68 0.15 -1.48
N PHE A 54 5.14 1.28 -1.04
CA PHE A 54 4.89 2.43 -1.87
C PHE A 54 5.64 3.65 -1.37
N GLN A 55 6.26 4.38 -2.29
CA GLN A 55 6.91 5.63 -1.95
C GLN A 55 5.88 6.73 -1.67
N VAL A 56 6.17 7.51 -0.62
CA VAL A 56 5.47 8.75 -0.27
C VAL A 56 6.54 9.78 0.08
N LYS A 57 6.75 10.74 -0.83
CA LYS A 57 7.87 11.68 -0.75
C LYS A 57 9.20 10.92 -0.65
N THR A 58 9.91 11.03 0.46
CA THR A 58 11.22 10.42 0.71
C THR A 58 11.15 9.14 1.53
N GLU A 59 9.94 8.74 1.94
CA GLU A 59 9.71 7.54 2.77
C GLU A 59 8.95 6.48 1.97
N SER A 60 8.94 5.25 2.50
CA SER A 60 8.24 4.12 1.89
C SER A 60 7.30 3.50 2.92
N PHE A 61 6.09 3.13 2.51
CA PHE A 61 5.08 2.58 3.41
C PHE A 61 4.36 1.42 2.77
N SER A 62 4.00 0.42 3.57
CA SER A 62 2.93 -0.50 3.20
C SER A 62 1.57 0.21 3.32
N PRO A 63 0.51 -0.27 2.64
CA PRO A 63 -0.84 0.23 2.86
C PRO A 63 -1.26 0.20 4.33
N LEU A 64 -0.83 -0.83 5.08
CA LEU A 64 -1.06 -0.92 6.52
C LEU A 64 -0.33 0.19 7.28
N ALA A 65 0.99 0.37 7.05
CA ALA A 65 1.77 1.40 7.73
C ALA A 65 1.26 2.82 7.44
N TYR A 66 0.90 3.12 6.18
CA TYR A 66 0.35 4.42 5.82
C TYR A 66 -1.03 4.66 6.47
N SER A 67 -1.86 3.61 6.59
CA SER A 67 -3.15 3.70 7.27
C SER A 67 -2.98 3.94 8.77
N VAL A 68 -1.98 3.32 9.40
CA VAL A 68 -1.59 3.56 10.79
C VAL A 68 -1.16 5.02 11.00
N MET A 69 -0.25 5.52 10.16
CA MET A 69 0.22 6.92 10.22
C MET A 69 -0.95 7.91 10.26
N ASN A 70 -1.96 7.67 9.41
CA ASN A 70 -3.14 8.51 9.26
C ASN A 70 -4.29 8.21 10.24
N ASP A 71 -4.10 7.31 11.21
CA ASP A 71 -5.10 6.85 12.17
C ASP A 71 -6.41 6.34 11.53
N LYS A 72 -6.28 5.52 10.48
CA LYS A 72 -7.40 5.00 9.69
C LYS A 72 -7.80 3.61 10.18
N LYS A 73 -8.50 3.60 11.33
CA LYS A 73 -8.79 2.39 12.12
C LYS A 73 -9.60 1.35 11.34
N ASN A 74 -10.54 1.76 10.48
CA ASN A 74 -11.34 0.81 9.71
C ASN A 74 -10.48 0.08 8.68
N ILE A 75 -9.65 0.82 7.95
CA ILE A 75 -8.73 0.24 6.97
C ILE A 75 -7.65 -0.61 7.66
N VAL A 76 -7.12 -0.19 8.81
CA VAL A 76 -6.16 -0.99 9.59
C VAL A 76 -6.74 -2.34 10.00
N ASN A 77 -7.94 -2.36 10.60
CA ASN A 77 -8.59 -3.62 10.99
C ASN A 77 -8.87 -4.50 9.76
N PHE A 78 -9.39 -3.90 8.69
CA PHE A 78 -9.63 -4.62 7.44
C PHE A 78 -8.35 -5.28 6.89
N LEU A 79 -7.23 -4.54 6.82
CA LEU A 79 -5.97 -5.08 6.30
C LEU A 79 -5.42 -6.21 7.19
N ILE A 80 -5.51 -6.07 8.51
CA ILE A 80 -5.16 -7.14 9.45
C ILE A 80 -6.03 -8.39 9.21
N ASP A 81 -7.33 -8.23 9.00
CA ASP A 81 -8.25 -9.33 8.70
C ASP A 81 -7.94 -9.99 7.34
N GLN A 82 -7.32 -9.25 6.40
CA GLN A 82 -6.81 -9.79 5.14
C GLN A 82 -5.48 -10.54 5.28
N LYS A 83 -4.97 -10.73 6.50
CA LYS A 83 -3.73 -11.47 6.82
C LYS A 83 -2.50 -10.90 6.10
N VAL A 84 -2.43 -9.58 5.99
CA VAL A 84 -1.22 -8.89 5.53
C VAL A 84 -0.07 -9.14 6.51
N ASP A 85 1.17 -8.97 6.04
CA ASP A 85 2.34 -9.02 6.90
C ASP A 85 2.34 -7.79 7.82
N VAL A 86 2.00 -8.01 9.09
CA VAL A 86 1.95 -6.98 10.13
C VAL A 86 3.32 -6.38 10.43
N ASN A 87 4.40 -7.08 10.05
CA ASN A 87 5.79 -6.66 10.21
C ASN A 87 6.39 -6.13 8.90
N LYS A 88 5.58 -5.92 7.86
CA LYS A 88 6.07 -5.49 6.54
C LYS A 88 6.93 -4.22 6.66
N ASN A 89 8.23 -4.38 6.49
CA ASN A 89 9.18 -3.28 6.49
C ASN A 89 9.22 -2.65 5.09
N CYS A 90 9.04 -1.33 5.04
CA CYS A 90 9.24 -0.54 3.84
C CYS A 90 10.24 0.57 4.13
N GLY A 91 11.53 0.34 3.91
CA GLY A 91 12.57 1.35 4.14
C GLY A 91 12.67 1.80 5.60
N ASN A 92 12.71 0.83 6.53
CA ASN A 92 12.72 1.01 7.98
C ASN A 92 11.38 1.42 8.61
N MET A 93 10.32 1.52 7.82
CA MET A 93 8.96 1.75 8.32
C MET A 93 8.18 0.45 8.42
N THR A 94 8.21 -0.19 9.59
CA THR A 94 7.21 -1.23 9.94
C THR A 94 5.93 -0.55 10.43
N PRO A 95 4.75 -1.21 10.34
CA PRO A 95 3.52 -0.66 10.90
C PRO A 95 3.63 -0.27 12.38
N LEU A 96 4.37 -1.02 13.20
CA LEU A 96 4.57 -0.70 14.61
C LEU A 96 5.50 0.52 14.79
N ALA A 97 6.63 0.58 14.07
CA ALA A 97 7.53 1.73 14.11
C ALA A 97 6.79 3.03 13.75
N VAL A 98 5.92 2.97 12.72
CA VAL A 98 5.07 4.09 12.33
C VAL A 98 4.05 4.45 13.42
N ALA A 99 3.44 3.45 14.08
CA ALA A 99 2.53 3.73 15.18
C ALA A 99 3.23 4.45 16.34
N GLU A 100 4.45 4.04 16.70
CA GLU A 100 5.26 4.66 17.74
C GLU A 100 5.70 6.08 17.35
N GLN A 101 6.25 6.26 16.15
CA GLN A 101 6.72 7.56 15.65
C GLN A 101 5.62 8.62 15.60
N TYR A 102 4.39 8.22 15.22
CA TYR A 102 3.25 9.13 15.08
C TYR A 102 2.30 9.11 16.29
N GLN A 103 2.72 8.52 17.42
CA GLN A 103 1.97 8.46 18.68
C GLN A 103 0.56 7.86 18.54
N ARG A 104 0.42 6.83 17.70
CA ARG A 104 -0.82 6.07 17.48
C ARG A 104 -0.95 4.94 18.50
N THR A 105 -1.01 5.29 19.78
CA THR A 105 -0.92 4.36 20.92
C THR A 105 -1.91 3.18 20.83
N ASP A 106 -3.17 3.44 20.46
CA ASP A 106 -4.17 2.38 20.31
C ASP A 106 -3.82 1.39 19.20
N LEU A 107 -3.31 1.91 18.07
CA LEU A 107 -2.90 1.10 16.95
C LEU A 107 -1.60 0.36 17.23
N ALA A 108 -0.66 0.95 17.97
CA ALA A 108 0.53 0.25 18.44
C ALA A 108 0.14 -0.97 19.30
N LYS A 109 -0.76 -0.79 20.28
CA LYS A 109 -1.30 -1.89 21.11
C LYS A 109 -1.98 -2.96 20.26
N LEU A 110 -2.80 -2.55 19.29
CA LEU A 110 -3.47 -3.48 18.36
C LEU A 110 -2.45 -4.29 17.55
N LEU A 111 -1.47 -3.64 16.95
CA LEU A 111 -0.44 -4.27 16.12
C LEU A 111 0.39 -5.26 16.95
N THR A 112 0.82 -4.88 18.16
CA THR A 112 1.53 -5.79 19.09
C THR A 112 0.68 -7.00 19.44
N LYS A 113 -0.62 -6.81 19.73
CA LYS A 113 -1.56 -7.93 19.97
C LYS A 113 -1.69 -8.85 18.75
N LYS A 114 -1.43 -8.34 17.55
CA LYS A 114 -1.46 -9.08 16.29
C LYS A 114 -0.10 -9.63 15.85
N GLY A 115 0.92 -9.57 16.72
CA GLY A 115 2.23 -10.17 16.47
C GLY A 115 3.24 -9.22 15.81
N ALA A 116 2.99 -7.90 15.83
CA ALA A 116 4.00 -6.94 15.41
C ALA A 116 5.17 -6.94 16.41
N LEU A 117 6.39 -7.04 15.89
CA LEU A 117 7.63 -7.06 16.65
C LEU A 117 8.21 -5.66 16.73
N LYS A 118 8.91 -5.38 17.84
CA LYS A 118 9.75 -4.21 17.97
C LYS A 118 11.13 -4.57 17.45
N ASN A 119 11.46 -4.12 16.24
CA ASN A 119 12.65 -4.48 15.49
C ASN A 119 13.35 -3.25 14.92
#